data_AF-A0A4U3M1G7-F1
#
_entry.id   AF-A0A4U3M1G7-F1
#
_cell.length_a   1.000
_cell.length_b   1.000
_cell.length_c   1.000
_cell.angle_alpha   90.00
_cell.angle_beta   90.00
_cell.angle_gamma   90.00
#
_symmetry.space_group_name_H-M   'P 1'
#
loop_
_entity.id
_entity.type
_entity.pdbx_description
1 polymer ?
#
loop_
_entity_poly.entity_id
_entity_poly.type
_entity_poly.pdbx_seq_one_letter_code
_entity_poly.pdbx_strand_id
1 'polypeptide(L)' 'MTDASETDRLVNTDVSKLTPTELKAHLEAVDRHMKDLLRAERDLLEANAEALANHPALQARLDTLRTKPLDS' A
#
# COMPACT_ATOMS: atom_id res chain seq x y z
N MET A 1 7.79 6.38 5.80
CA MET A 1 6.60 6.68 6.61
C MET A 1 5.53 7.15 5.65
N THR A 2 4.44 6.40 5.52
CA THR A 2 3.32 6.79 4.66
C THR A 2 2.60 7.98 5.28
N ASP A 3 2.39 9.02 4.47
CA ASP A 3 1.71 10.22 4.92
C ASP A 3 0.21 9.94 5.03
N ALA A 4 -0.32 9.98 6.26
CA ALA A 4 -1.75 9.82 6.50
C ALA A 4 -2.56 10.88 5.74
N SER A 5 -1.97 12.06 5.51
CA SER A 5 -2.55 13.14 4.70
C SER A 5 -2.70 12.75 3.23
N GLU A 6 -1.73 12.03 2.66
CA GLU A 6 -1.78 11.58 1.27
C GLU A 6 -2.84 10.48 1.08
N THR A 7 -2.95 9.58 2.05
CA THR A 7 -3.98 8.53 2.04
C THR A 7 -5.38 9.16 2.05
N ASP A 8 -5.60 10.12 2.96
CA ASP A 8 -6.89 10.81 3.08
C ASP A 8 -7.24 11.59 1.81
N ARG A 9 -6.27 12.31 1.24
CA ARG A 9 -6.43 13.02 -0.03
C ARG A 9 -6.82 12.08 -1.18
N LEU A 10 -6.14 10.95 -1.31
CA LEU A 10 -6.37 10.01 -2.41
C LEU A 10 -7.75 9.35 -2.29
N VAL A 11 -8.16 8.94 -1.09
CA VAL A 11 -9.46 8.28 -0.87
C VAL A 11 -10.63 9.25 -1.02
N ASN A 12 -10.48 10.50 -0.56
CA ASN A 12 -11.56 11.48 -0.56
C ASN A 12 -11.66 12.31 -1.86
N THR A 13 -10.84 12.02 -2.87
CA THR A 13 -10.94 12.68 -4.17
C THR A 13 -12.24 12.27 -4.87
N ASP A 14 -13.07 13.26 -5.21
CA ASP A 14 -14.28 13.04 -6.01
C ASP A 14 -13.91 12.80 -7.49
N VAL A 15 -13.72 11.51 -7.82
CA VAL A 15 -13.31 11.07 -9.16
C VAL A 15 -14.30 11.42 -10.27
N SER A 16 -15.56 11.70 -9.94
CA SER A 16 -16.59 12.06 -10.93
C SER A 16 -16.37 13.43 -11.56
N LYS A 17 -15.57 14.29 -10.90
CA LYS A 17 -15.23 15.64 -11.35
C LYS A 17 -13.93 15.71 -12.14
N LEU A 18 -13.20 14.61 -12.25
CA LEU A 18 -11.91 14.58 -12.94
C LEU A 18 -12.10 14.45 -14.45
N THR A 19 -11.31 15.20 -15.21
CA THR A 19 -11.14 14.94 -16.64
C THR A 19 -10.46 13.59 -16.86
N PRO A 20 -10.53 12.98 -18.05
CA PRO A 20 -9.88 11.70 -18.33
C PRO A 20 -8.38 11.68 -18.00
N THR A 21 -7.67 12.79 -18.25
CA THR A 21 -6.24 12.93 -17.95
C THR A 21 -5.99 12.97 -16.45
N GLU A 22 -6.79 13.73 -15.70
CA GLU A 22 -6.67 13.82 -14.24
C GLU A 22 -7.05 12.50 -13.56
N LEU A 23 -8.07 11.81 -14.06
CA LEU A 23 -8.46 10.49 -13.59
C LEU A 23 -7.32 9.49 -13.77
N LYS A 24 -6.67 9.49 -14.93
CA LYS A 24 -5.50 8.63 -15.17
C LYS A 24 -4.38 8.93 -14.18
N ALA A 25 -4.02 10.20 -14.02
CA ALA A 25 -2.97 10.61 -13.09
C ALA A 25 -3.31 10.25 -11.63
N HIS A 26 -4.58 10.39 -11.25
CA HIS A 26 -5.07 10.00 -9.94
C HIS A 26 -4.96 8.49 -9.71
N LEU A 27 -5.39 7.67 -10.67
CA LEU A 27 -5.26 6.21 -10.58
C LEU A 27 -3.79 5.76 -10.48
N GLU A 28 -2.89 6.39 -11.23
CA GLU A 28 -1.45 6.14 -11.12
C GLU A 28 -0.89 6.54 -9.74
N ALA A 29 -1.37 7.64 -9.16
CA ALA A 29 -0.99 8.05 -7.81
C ALA A 29 -1.52 7.07 -6.75
N VAL A 30 -2.77 6.61 -6.88
CA VAL A 30 -3.35 5.58 -6.00
C VAL A 30 -2.56 4.27 -6.10
N ASP A 31 -2.24 3.81 -7.29
CA ASP A 31 -1.45 2.57 -7.48
C ASP A 31 -0.07 2.66 -6.83
N ARG A 32 0.65 3.77 -7.05
CA ARG A 32 1.96 3.99 -6.41
C ARG A 32 1.84 4.02 -4.88
N HIS A 33 0.90 4.78 -4.34
CA HIS A 33 0.70 4.89 -2.89
C HIS A 33 0.30 3.55 -2.26
N MET A 34 -0.55 2.76 -2.93
CA MET A 34 -0.88 1.41 -2.49
C MET A 34 0.35 0.51 -2.44
N LYS A 35 1.22 0.56 -3.46
CA LYS A 35 2.48 -0.20 -3.44
C LYS A 35 3.39 0.24 -2.30
N ASP A 36 3.48 1.54 -2.04
CA ASP A 36 4.28 2.09 -0.93
C ASP A 36 3.76 1.61 0.44
N LEU A 37 2.44 1.59 0.64
CA LEU A 37 1.80 1.04 1.84
C LEU A 37 2.09 -0.45 2.01
N LEU A 38 1.99 -1.23 0.93
CA LEU A 38 2.28 -2.66 0.96
C LEU A 38 3.77 -2.96 1.24
N ARG A 39 4.69 -2.12 0.73
CA ARG A 39 6.12 -2.20 1.08
C ARG A 39 6.34 -1.89 2.55
N ALA A 40 5.73 -0.83 3.07
CA ALA A 40 5.83 -0.48 4.49
C ALA A 40 5.27 -1.61 5.40
N GLU A 41 4.16 -2.23 5.01
CA GLU A 41 3.61 -3.41 5.71
C GLU A 41 4.60 -4.58 5.70
N ARG A 42 5.18 -4.90 4.53
CA ARG A 42 6.17 -5.97 4.39
C ARG A 42 7.38 -5.70 5.29
N ASP A 43 7.96 -4.51 5.19
CA ASP A 43 9.18 -4.16 5.93
C ASP A 43 8.95 -4.18 7.44
N LEU A 44 7.76 -3.76 7.90
CA LEU A 44 7.35 -3.85 9.31
C LEU A 44 7.19 -5.29 9.79
N LEU A 45 6.61 -6.16 8.97
CA LEU A 45 6.49 -7.59 9.27
C LEU A 45 7.86 -8.27 9.29
N GLU A 46 8.74 -7.98 8.32
CA GLU A 46 10.10 -8.54 8.25
C GLU A 46 10.96 -8.12 9.45
N ALA A 47 10.77 -6.90 9.95
CA ALA A 47 11.48 -6.41 11.13
C ALA A 47 10.95 -7.00 12.46
N ASN A 48 9.78 -7.65 12.47
CA ASN A 48 9.11 -8.10 13.70
C ASN A 48 8.93 -9.63 13.76
N ALA A 49 10.04 -10.35 13.95
CA ALA A 49 10.06 -11.81 14.04
C ALA A 49 9.21 -12.37 15.20
N GLU A 50 9.10 -11.65 16.32
CA GLU A 50 8.31 -12.08 17.47
C GLU A 50 6.80 -12.11 17.15
N ALA A 51 6.29 -11.07 16.49
CA ALA A 51 4.90 -11.04 16.05
C ALA A 51 4.60 -12.15 15.03
N LEU A 52 5.53 -12.44 14.11
CA LEU A 52 5.39 -13.52 13.14
C LEU A 52 5.34 -14.90 13.79
N ALA A 53 6.18 -15.14 14.81
CA ALA A 53 6.20 -16.40 15.55
C ALA A 53 4.90 -16.64 16.33
N ASN A 54 4.33 -15.58 16.92
CA ASN A 54 3.11 -15.67 17.73
C ASN A 54 1.82 -15.66 16.89
N HIS A 55 1.87 -15.17 15.65
CA HIS A 55 0.70 -15.02 14.78
C HIS A 55 0.96 -15.59 13.38
N PRO A 56 0.69 -16.88 13.14
CA PRO A 56 0.89 -17.52 11.83
C PRO A 56 0.17 -16.83 10.65
N ALA A 57 -0.94 -16.13 10.93
CA ALA A 57 -1.63 -15.31 9.92
C ALA A 57 -0.77 -14.15 9.40
N LEU A 58 0.05 -13.53 10.26
CA LEU A 58 1.00 -12.49 9.87
C LEU A 58 2.14 -13.07 9.02
N GLN A 59 2.59 -14.29 9.33
CA GLN A 59 3.55 -15.01 8.48
C GLN A 59 2.98 -15.28 7.09
N ALA A 60 1.74 -15.79 6.98
CA ALA A 60 1.10 -16.00 5.69
C ALA A 60 0.88 -14.69 4.90
N ARG A 61 0.59 -13.59 5.61
CA ARG A 61 0.50 -12.26 5.01
C ARG A 61 1.86 -11.80 4.46
N LEU A 62 2.93 -11.95 5.24
CA LEU A 62 4.28 -11.63 4.79
C LEU A 62 4.67 -12.45 3.55
N ASP A 63 4.40 -13.75 3.56
CA ASP A 63 4.68 -14.62 2.40
C ASP A 63 3.91 -14.17 1.16
N THR A 64 2.66 -13.73 1.32
CA THR A 64 1.88 -13.12 0.23
C THR A 64 2.55 -11.84 -0.29
N LEU A 65 2.98 -10.95 0.61
CA LEU A 65 3.60 -9.68 0.24
C LEU A 65 4.94 -9.88 -0.49
N ARG A 66 5.69 -10.92 -0.16
CA ARG A 66 6.95 -11.28 -0.84
C ARG A 66 6.78 -11.72 -2.29
N THR A 67 5.61 -12.24 -2.65
CA THR A 67 5.31 -12.69 -4.02
C THR A 67 4.66 -11.59 -4.88
N LYS A 68 4.24 -10.48 -4.28
CA LYS A 68 3.59 -9.38 -5.01
C LYS A 68 4.65 -8.51 -5.71
N PRO A 69 4.41 -8.11 -6.97
CA PRO A 69 5.24 -7.11 -7.65
C PRO A 69 4.94 -5.74 -7.05
N LEU A 70 5.73 -5.36 -6.04
CA LEU A 70 5.63 -4.06 -5.36
C LEU A 70 6.66 -3.05 -5.89
N ASP A 71 7.63 -3.54 -6.66
CA ASP A 71 8.64 -2.72 -7.33
C ASP A 71 8.14 -2.38 -8.73
N SER A 72 8.16 -1.09 -9.05
CA SER A 72 7.88 -0.53 -10.36
C SER A 72 9.14 -0.36 -11.17
#